data_AF-Q642T6-F1
#
_entry.id   AF-Q642T6-F1
#
_cell.length_a   1.000
_cell.length_b   1.000
_cell.length_c   1.000
_cell.angle_alpha   90.00
_cell.angle_beta   90.00
_cell.angle_gamma   90.00
#
_symmetry.space_group_name_H-M   'P 1'
#
loop_
_entity.id
_entity.type
_entity.pdbx_description
1 polymer ?
#
loop_
_entity_poly.entity_id
_entity_poly.type
_entity_poly.pdbx_seq_one_letter_code
_entity_poly.pdbx_strand_id
1 'polypeptide(L)'
;MMLIGALCIAAFMALAVESADPPFSSISTDNVTVTQIIINAHNNYRRNASPSARNMLKMVWNKDAAINAASWAATCSESHSPSDKRTIPGFGCGENLYMASYPASWEEAVKGWYSEYNDFQYGVGPKSPGLVTGHYTQVMWYNSYMVGCSVSYCPKSPYKYFYVCQYCPAGNLDSTMSTPYKTGPKCADCPTACDNGLCTNYCPYQDLYSNCKTYASYCNTFPTIRDGCKATCLCTNQII
;
A
#
# COMPACT_ATOMS: atom_id res chain seq x y z
N MET A 1 -31.94 65.16 -30.07
CA MET A 1 -30.69 64.43 -29.84
C MET A 1 -30.70 63.92 -28.40
N MET A 2 -31.21 62.71 -28.18
CA MET A 2 -31.14 62.00 -26.90
C MET A 2 -31.06 60.52 -27.23
N LEU A 3 -29.93 59.90 -26.90
CA LEU A 3 -29.61 58.50 -27.19
C LEU A 3 -30.42 57.57 -26.28
N ILE A 4 -31.08 56.58 -26.89
CA ILE A 4 -31.63 55.42 -26.18
C ILE A 4 -30.51 54.39 -26.07
N GLY A 5 -29.91 54.27 -24.88
CA GLY A 5 -28.94 53.23 -24.57
C GLY A 5 -29.67 51.91 -24.30
N ALA A 6 -29.56 50.96 -25.22
CA ALA A 6 -30.04 49.59 -25.02
C ALA A 6 -29.12 48.87 -24.04
N LEU A 7 -29.62 48.58 -22.84
CA LEU A 7 -28.95 47.75 -21.84
C LEU A 7 -29.11 46.28 -22.25
N CYS A 8 -28.08 45.71 -22.89
CA CYS A 8 -28.03 44.28 -23.18
C CYS A 8 -27.64 43.54 -21.89
N ILE A 9 -28.63 43.02 -21.17
CA ILE A 9 -28.37 42.09 -20.06
C ILE A 9 -28.04 40.74 -20.68
N ALA A 10 -26.75 40.48 -20.89
CA ALA A 10 -26.28 39.14 -21.23
C ALA A 10 -26.42 38.25 -19.99
N ALA A 11 -27.49 37.46 -19.93
CA ALA A 11 -27.63 36.39 -18.96
C ALA A 11 -26.56 35.32 -19.24
N PHE A 12 -25.45 35.35 -18.49
CA PHE A 12 -24.55 34.23 -18.41
C PHE A 12 -25.26 33.10 -17.68
N MET A 13 -25.89 32.19 -18.43
CA MET A 13 -26.22 30.87 -17.88
C MET A 13 -24.90 30.15 -17.61
N ALA A 14 -24.47 30.13 -16.35
CA ALA A 14 -23.47 29.19 -15.90
C ALA A 14 -24.11 27.80 -16.00
N LEU A 15 -23.84 27.09 -17.10
CA LEU A 15 -24.07 25.66 -17.16
C LEU A 15 -23.18 25.04 -16.09
N ALA A 16 -23.79 24.60 -14.99
CA ALA A 16 -23.16 23.62 -14.13
C ALA A 16 -22.91 22.39 -15.00
N VAL A 17 -21.68 22.25 -15.49
CA VAL A 17 -21.22 20.99 -16.06
C VAL A 17 -21.15 20.05 -14.86
N GLU A 18 -22.21 19.26 -14.66
CA GLU A 18 -22.09 18.02 -13.89
C GLU A 18 -20.94 17.26 -14.55
N SER A 19 -19.78 17.22 -13.89
CA SER A 19 -18.64 16.48 -14.38
C SER A 19 -19.05 15.01 -14.39
N ALA A 20 -19.29 14.45 -15.56
CA ALA A 20 -19.56 13.02 -15.69
C ALA A 20 -18.42 12.25 -15.01
N ASP A 21 -18.78 11.22 -14.24
CA ASP A 21 -17.81 10.36 -13.57
C ASP A 21 -16.78 9.81 -14.57
N PRO A 22 -15.50 9.69 -14.18
CA PRO A 22 -14.49 9.12 -15.06
C PRO A 22 -14.86 7.66 -15.39
N PRO A 23 -14.52 7.18 -16.60
CA PRO A 23 -14.86 5.82 -17.02
C PRO A 23 -14.12 4.79 -16.15
N PHE A 24 -14.72 3.62 -15.91
CA PHE A 24 -14.09 2.53 -15.13
C PHE A 24 -12.70 2.13 -15.66
N SER A 25 -12.46 2.24 -16.97
CA SER A 25 -11.15 1.99 -17.58
C SER A 25 -10.02 2.88 -17.05
N SER A 26 -10.35 4.04 -16.47
CA SER A 26 -9.38 4.94 -15.83
C SER A 26 -8.84 4.40 -14.51
N ILE A 27 -9.57 3.49 -13.86
CA ILE A 27 -9.21 2.90 -12.56
C ILE A 27 -8.97 1.38 -12.64
N SER A 28 -9.17 0.76 -13.81
CA SER A 28 -8.91 -0.67 -13.98
C SER A 28 -7.41 -0.98 -13.90
N THR A 29 -7.05 -1.92 -13.04
CA THR A 29 -5.69 -2.42 -12.84
C THR A 29 -5.20 -3.37 -13.93
N ASP A 30 -6.04 -3.68 -14.93
CA ASP A 30 -5.59 -4.36 -16.16
C ASP A 30 -4.73 -3.43 -17.03
N ASN A 31 -4.86 -2.12 -16.83
CA ASN A 31 -4.07 -1.10 -17.51
C ASN A 31 -2.74 -0.87 -16.77
N VAL A 32 -1.62 -1.10 -17.46
CA VAL A 32 -0.26 -0.92 -16.92
C VAL A 32 0.01 0.52 -16.43
N THR A 33 -0.64 1.52 -17.02
CA THR A 33 -0.53 2.90 -16.56
C THR A 33 -1.13 3.06 -15.17
N VAL A 34 -2.26 2.39 -14.90
CA VAL A 34 -2.93 2.42 -13.60
C VAL A 34 -2.12 1.67 -12.55
N THR A 35 -1.55 0.51 -12.88
CA THR A 35 -0.66 -0.20 -11.94
C THR A 35 0.58 0.63 -11.60
N GLN A 36 1.14 1.35 -12.57
CA GLN A 36 2.27 2.25 -12.34
C GLN A 36 1.90 3.45 -11.46
N ILE A 37 0.70 4.02 -11.62
CA ILE A 37 0.15 5.06 -10.74
C ILE A 37 0.14 4.58 -9.28
N ILE A 38 -0.38 3.38 -9.02
CA ILE A 38 -0.46 2.79 -7.67
C ILE A 38 0.95 2.66 -7.08
N ILE A 39 1.89 2.05 -7.80
CA ILE A 39 3.28 1.87 -7.34
C ILE A 39 3.93 3.22 -7.04
N ASN A 40 3.73 4.21 -7.92
CA ASN A 40 4.33 5.53 -7.78
C ASN A 40 3.77 6.27 -6.56
N ALA A 41 2.45 6.20 -6.33
CA ALA A 41 1.81 6.79 -5.16
C ALA A 41 2.40 6.21 -3.85
N HIS A 42 2.49 4.89 -3.74
CA HIS A 42 3.10 4.22 -2.59
C HIS A 42 4.57 4.63 -2.40
N ASN A 43 5.38 4.52 -3.46
CA ASN A 43 6.80 4.83 -3.38
C ASN A 43 7.07 6.31 -3.07
N ASN A 44 6.19 7.23 -3.48
CA ASN A 44 6.28 8.64 -3.11
C ASN A 44 6.15 8.82 -1.58
N TYR A 45 5.11 8.24 -0.97
CA TYR A 45 4.93 8.28 0.49
C TYR A 45 6.08 7.60 1.23
N ARG A 46 6.47 6.39 0.81
CA ARG A 46 7.55 5.60 1.41
C ARG A 46 8.88 6.35 1.42
N ARG A 47 9.22 7.02 0.31
CA ARG A 47 10.45 7.82 0.16
C ARG A 47 10.48 9.06 1.05
N ASN A 48 9.31 9.59 1.38
CA ASN A 48 9.12 10.79 2.18
C ASN A 48 8.68 10.48 3.62
N ALA A 49 8.99 9.28 4.12
CA ALA A 49 8.77 8.91 5.51
C ALA A 49 9.32 9.96 6.48
N SER A 50 8.52 10.29 7.50
CA SER A 50 8.89 11.17 8.60
C SER A 50 8.51 10.50 9.94
N PRO A 51 9.48 10.13 10.79
CA PRO A 51 10.93 10.25 10.62
C PRO A 51 11.48 9.47 9.40
N SER A 52 12.69 9.83 8.93
CA SER A 52 13.28 9.16 7.75
C SER A 52 13.57 7.69 8.02
N ALA A 53 13.36 6.86 7.00
CA ALA A 53 13.55 5.40 7.08
C ALA A 53 14.90 4.99 6.47
N ARG A 54 15.66 4.15 7.18
CA ARG A 54 16.96 3.63 6.70
C ARG A 54 16.86 2.34 5.89
N ASN A 55 15.76 1.61 6.00
CA ASN A 55 15.56 0.26 5.43
C ASN A 55 14.28 0.12 4.58
N MET A 56 13.67 1.23 4.15
CA MET A 56 12.41 1.20 3.40
C MET A 56 12.61 0.60 2.00
N LEU A 57 12.03 -0.57 1.71
CA LEU A 57 12.12 -1.16 0.38
C LEU A 57 11.26 -0.39 -0.63
N LYS A 58 11.74 -0.34 -1.88
CA LYS A 58 10.98 0.11 -3.03
C LYS A 58 9.90 -0.92 -3.34
N MET A 59 8.66 -0.44 -3.46
CA MET A 59 7.52 -1.27 -3.80
C MET A 59 7.45 -1.52 -5.31
N VAL A 60 7.06 -2.73 -5.72
CA VAL A 60 6.89 -3.17 -7.11
C VAL A 60 5.53 -3.87 -7.27
N TRP A 61 5.03 -3.94 -8.50
CA TRP A 61 3.79 -4.66 -8.79
C TRP A 61 4.00 -6.17 -8.76
N ASN A 62 3.07 -6.89 -8.15
CA ASN A 62 3.03 -8.35 -8.19
C ASN A 62 1.69 -8.83 -8.77
N LYS A 63 1.78 -9.68 -9.80
CA LYS A 63 0.61 -10.18 -10.54
C LYS A 63 -0.24 -11.16 -9.72
N ASP A 64 0.38 -12.04 -8.95
CA ASP A 64 -0.34 -13.04 -8.14
C ASP A 64 -1.15 -12.34 -7.03
N ALA A 65 -0.58 -11.33 -6.38
CA ALA A 65 -1.28 -10.49 -5.41
C ALA A 65 -2.45 -9.73 -6.06
N ALA A 66 -2.28 -9.24 -7.30
CA ALA A 66 -3.35 -8.56 -8.03
C ALA A 66 -4.49 -9.51 -8.43
N ILE A 67 -4.18 -10.75 -8.81
CA ILE A 67 -5.18 -11.80 -9.09
C ILE A 67 -5.98 -12.13 -7.82
N ASN A 68 -5.32 -12.29 -6.68
CA ASN A 68 -6.00 -12.52 -5.41
C ASN A 68 -6.88 -11.32 -5.02
N ALA A 69 -6.36 -10.09 -5.15
CA ALA A 69 -7.12 -8.87 -4.88
C ALA A 69 -8.35 -8.75 -5.79
N ALA A 70 -8.23 -9.10 -7.08
CA ALA A 70 -9.35 -9.11 -8.02
C ALA A 70 -10.42 -10.14 -7.65
N SER A 71 -9.99 -11.36 -7.29
CA SER A 71 -10.89 -12.42 -6.81
C SER A 71 -11.69 -11.96 -5.60
N TRP A 72 -11.04 -11.27 -4.66
CA TRP A 72 -11.73 -10.75 -3.47
C TRP A 72 -12.62 -9.53 -3.77
N ALA A 73 -12.15 -8.56 -4.55
CA ALA A 73 -12.91 -7.38 -4.93
C ALA A 73 -14.23 -7.76 -5.62
N ALA A 74 -14.20 -8.81 -6.48
CA ALA A 74 -15.36 -9.30 -7.21
C ALA A 74 -16.48 -9.85 -6.30
N THR A 75 -16.18 -10.19 -5.04
CA THR A 75 -17.19 -10.63 -4.07
C THR A 75 -18.10 -9.49 -3.62
N CYS A 76 -17.67 -8.23 -3.78
CA CYS A 76 -18.38 -7.05 -3.27
C CYS A 76 -18.74 -7.16 -1.78
N SER A 77 -17.88 -7.82 -1.00
CA SER A 77 -18.11 -8.11 0.42
C SER A 77 -17.87 -6.91 1.34
N GLU A 78 -17.13 -5.90 0.87
CA GLU A 78 -16.76 -4.69 1.62
C GLU A 78 -16.14 -5.00 2.99
N SER A 79 -15.43 -6.11 3.07
CA SER A 79 -14.77 -6.62 4.27
C SER A 79 -13.43 -7.23 3.91
N HIS A 80 -12.57 -7.46 4.90
CA HIS A 80 -11.26 -8.07 4.67
C HIS A 80 -11.38 -9.52 4.23
N SER A 81 -10.50 -9.92 3.31
CA SER A 81 -10.40 -11.31 2.90
C SER A 81 -9.85 -12.18 4.03
N PRO A 82 -10.23 -13.47 4.09
CA PRO A 82 -9.57 -14.42 4.99
C PRO A 82 -8.05 -14.46 4.76
N SER A 83 -7.25 -14.60 5.81
CA SER A 83 -5.77 -14.55 5.70
C SER A 83 -5.20 -15.69 4.84
N ASP A 84 -5.84 -16.85 4.81
CA ASP A 84 -5.48 -17.99 3.94
C ASP A 84 -5.76 -17.73 2.45
N LYS A 85 -6.50 -16.67 2.12
CA LYS A 85 -6.71 -16.17 0.74
C LYS A 85 -5.75 -15.04 0.36
N ARG A 86 -4.88 -14.63 1.30
CA ARG A 86 -3.88 -13.57 1.10
C ARG A 86 -2.48 -14.17 1.05
N THR A 87 -2.25 -15.05 0.07
CA THR A 87 -0.98 -15.75 -0.09
C THR A 87 -0.56 -15.79 -1.55
N ILE A 88 0.71 -15.54 -1.81
CA ILE A 88 1.37 -15.79 -3.10
C ILE A 88 2.49 -16.81 -2.87
N PRO A 89 3.10 -17.40 -3.93
CA PRO A 89 4.17 -18.38 -3.74
C PRO A 89 5.29 -17.86 -2.83
N GLY A 90 5.43 -18.47 -1.66
CA GLY A 90 6.48 -18.15 -0.67
C GLY A 90 6.20 -16.97 0.27
N PHE A 91 5.06 -16.28 0.15
CA PHE A 91 4.75 -15.11 0.96
C PHE A 91 3.29 -15.08 1.44
N GLY A 92 3.09 -14.84 2.73
CA GLY A 92 1.83 -14.29 3.25
C GLY A 92 1.73 -12.79 2.97
N CYS A 93 0.51 -12.30 2.74
CA CYS A 93 0.24 -10.91 2.35
C CYS A 93 -0.76 -10.22 3.29
N GLY A 94 -0.58 -8.92 3.47
CA GLY A 94 -1.52 -8.01 4.13
C GLY A 94 -2.55 -7.47 3.15
N GLU A 95 -3.47 -6.62 3.60
CA GLU A 95 -4.51 -6.05 2.75
C GLU A 95 -5.00 -4.69 3.27
N ASN A 96 -5.19 -3.74 2.35
CA ASN A 96 -5.93 -2.51 2.59
C ASN A 96 -7.16 -2.47 1.68
N LEU A 97 -8.23 -1.87 2.19
CA LEU A 97 -9.51 -1.74 1.49
C LEU A 97 -9.91 -0.27 1.37
N TYR A 98 -10.49 0.11 0.25
CA TYR A 98 -11.11 1.43 0.07
C TYR A 98 -12.47 1.26 -0.59
N MET A 99 -13.42 2.13 -0.25
CA MET A 99 -14.81 2.10 -0.72
C MET A 99 -15.22 3.53 -1.06
N ALA A 100 -15.82 3.74 -2.24
CA ALA A 100 -16.23 5.08 -2.68
C ALA A 100 -17.39 5.01 -3.64
N SER A 101 -18.43 5.83 -3.45
CA SER A 101 -19.68 5.90 -4.25
C SER A 101 -19.48 6.26 -5.73
N TYR A 102 -18.26 6.63 -6.10
CA TYR A 102 -17.82 7.05 -7.43
C TYR A 102 -16.48 6.35 -7.77
N PRO A 103 -16.07 6.34 -9.05
CA PRO A 103 -14.79 5.76 -9.46
C PRO A 103 -13.60 6.64 -9.02
N ALA A 104 -13.30 6.62 -7.71
CA ALA A 104 -12.16 7.28 -7.10
C ALA A 104 -10.83 6.86 -7.74
N SER A 105 -9.94 7.84 -7.97
CA SER A 105 -8.59 7.55 -8.45
C SER A 105 -7.79 6.70 -7.46
N TRP A 106 -6.81 5.95 -7.95
CA TRP A 106 -5.93 5.18 -7.08
C TRP A 106 -5.05 6.07 -6.20
N GLU A 107 -4.66 7.26 -6.66
CA GLU A 107 -3.97 8.25 -5.83
C GLU A 107 -4.82 8.67 -4.64
N GLU A 108 -6.13 8.83 -4.84
CA GLU A 108 -7.07 9.15 -3.78
C GLU A 108 -7.19 8.01 -2.77
N ALA A 109 -7.38 6.76 -3.23
CA ALA A 109 -7.45 5.59 -2.34
C ALA A 109 -6.16 5.42 -1.50
N VAL A 110 -4.98 5.52 -2.14
CA VAL A 110 -3.69 5.41 -1.44
C VAL A 110 -3.47 6.59 -0.48
N LYS A 111 -3.89 7.80 -0.86
CA LYS A 111 -3.88 8.95 0.05
C LYS A 111 -4.82 8.75 1.24
N GLY A 112 -6.00 8.17 1.03
CA GLY A 112 -6.94 7.83 2.09
C GLY A 112 -6.30 6.94 3.16
N TRP A 113 -5.67 5.84 2.73
CA TRP A 113 -4.90 4.96 3.62
C TRP A 113 -3.73 5.67 4.31
N TYR A 114 -2.96 6.47 3.57
CA TYR A 114 -1.82 7.19 4.15
C TYR A 114 -2.24 8.25 5.18
N SER A 115 -3.42 8.85 5.03
CA SER A 115 -3.89 9.98 5.86
C SER A 115 -4.10 9.61 7.33
N GLU A 116 -4.20 8.32 7.66
CA GLU A 116 -4.17 7.85 9.06
C GLU A 116 -2.85 8.19 9.78
N TYR A 117 -1.81 8.62 9.05
CA TYR A 117 -0.61 9.23 9.64
C TYR A 117 -0.94 10.35 10.63
N ASN A 118 -2.01 11.12 10.38
CA ASN A 118 -2.46 12.19 11.26
C ASN A 118 -2.83 11.68 12.66
N ASP A 119 -3.21 10.41 12.78
CA ASP A 119 -3.61 9.73 14.00
C ASP A 119 -2.52 8.80 14.56
N PHE A 120 -1.35 8.76 13.92
CA PHE A 120 -0.24 7.89 14.28
C PHE A 120 0.93 8.68 14.87
N GLN A 121 1.59 8.10 15.87
CA GLN A 121 2.86 8.57 16.40
C GLN A 121 3.90 7.44 16.34
N TYR A 122 4.99 7.67 15.61
CA TYR A 122 6.06 6.69 15.47
C TYR A 122 6.65 6.28 16.85
N GLY A 123 6.83 4.98 17.06
CA GLY A 123 7.29 4.39 18.31
C GLY A 123 6.20 4.20 19.37
N VAL A 124 5.03 4.83 19.19
CA VAL A 124 3.90 4.75 20.13
C VAL A 124 2.73 3.98 19.52
N GLY A 125 2.38 4.25 18.26
CA GLY A 125 1.20 3.71 17.58
C GLY A 125 0.10 4.77 17.44
N PRO A 126 -1.19 4.37 17.51
CA PRO A 126 -2.31 5.32 17.49
C PRO A 126 -2.21 6.35 18.62
N LYS A 127 -2.48 7.63 18.32
CA LYS A 127 -2.41 8.75 19.28
C LYS A 127 -3.45 8.66 20.41
N SER A 128 -4.56 7.98 20.13
CA SER A 128 -5.63 7.70 21.09
C SER A 128 -6.18 6.29 20.87
N PRO A 129 -6.70 5.62 21.92
CA PRO A 129 -7.34 4.33 21.77
C PRO A 129 -8.48 4.35 20.75
N GLY A 130 -8.57 3.32 19.92
CA GLY A 130 -9.62 3.16 18.91
C GLY A 130 -9.37 3.87 17.57
N LEU A 131 -8.33 4.70 17.46
CA LEU A 131 -7.95 5.26 16.15
C LEU A 131 -7.35 4.17 15.25
N VAL A 132 -7.76 4.18 13.99
CA VAL A 132 -7.28 3.22 12.97
C VAL A 132 -6.04 3.80 12.31
N THR A 133 -4.93 3.06 12.40
CA THR A 133 -3.66 3.43 11.75
C THR A 133 -3.08 2.30 10.88
N GLY A 134 -3.82 1.19 10.75
CA GLY A 134 -3.35 -0.03 10.11
C GLY A 134 -3.12 0.13 8.61
N HIS A 135 -3.92 0.95 7.93
CA HIS A 135 -3.73 1.19 6.50
C HIS A 135 -2.47 2.01 6.26
N TYR A 136 -2.24 3.05 7.08
CA TYR A 136 -0.99 3.83 7.03
C TYR A 136 0.24 2.97 7.29
N THR A 137 0.24 2.19 8.38
CA THR A 137 1.40 1.37 8.73
C THR A 137 1.69 0.32 7.66
N GLN A 138 0.67 -0.21 6.98
CA GLN A 138 0.85 -1.13 5.85
C GLN A 138 1.45 -0.43 4.62
N VAL A 139 0.96 0.76 4.24
CA VAL A 139 1.56 1.57 3.14
C VAL A 139 3.04 1.84 3.42
N MET A 140 3.37 2.12 4.68
CA MET A 140 4.71 2.45 5.15
C MET A 140 5.53 1.25 5.64
N TRP A 141 5.06 0.02 5.45
CA TRP A 141 5.76 -1.15 5.99
C TRP A 141 7.04 -1.43 5.24
N TYR A 142 8.19 -1.38 5.91
CA TYR A 142 9.50 -1.39 5.25
C TYR A 142 9.72 -2.62 4.36
N ASN A 143 9.24 -3.80 4.79
CA ASN A 143 9.44 -5.06 4.09
C ASN A 143 8.28 -5.44 3.16
N SER A 144 7.18 -4.68 3.10
CA SER A 144 6.13 -4.92 2.11
C SER A 144 6.54 -4.31 0.77
N TYR A 145 7.31 -5.06 -0.01
CA TYR A 145 7.90 -4.57 -1.26
C TYR A 145 7.13 -4.99 -2.52
N MET A 146 6.15 -5.89 -2.41
CA MET A 146 5.24 -6.23 -3.50
C MET A 146 3.83 -5.74 -3.17
N VAL A 147 3.15 -5.20 -4.18
CA VAL A 147 1.74 -4.83 -4.09
C VAL A 147 1.00 -5.32 -5.34
N GLY A 148 -0.22 -5.81 -5.14
CA GLY A 148 -1.16 -6.09 -6.21
C GLY A 148 -2.54 -5.65 -5.80
N CYS A 149 -3.23 -4.95 -6.69
CA CYS A 149 -4.51 -4.34 -6.38
C CYS A 149 -5.55 -4.64 -7.45
N SER A 150 -6.82 -4.44 -7.10
CA SER A 150 -7.95 -4.48 -8.01
C SER A 150 -9.10 -3.62 -7.48
N VAL A 151 -10.00 -3.23 -8.38
CA VAL A 151 -11.24 -2.54 -8.06
C VAL A 151 -12.41 -3.26 -8.74
N SER A 152 -13.53 -3.39 -8.06
CA SER A 152 -14.77 -3.95 -8.60
C SER A 152 -15.93 -2.98 -8.48
N TYR A 153 -16.77 -2.92 -9.52
CA TYR A 153 -18.04 -2.21 -9.47
C TYR A 153 -19.13 -3.11 -8.88
N CYS A 154 -19.71 -2.66 -7.78
CA CYS A 154 -20.64 -3.35 -6.91
C CYS A 154 -21.99 -2.60 -6.91
N PRO A 155 -22.82 -2.72 -7.96
CA PRO A 155 -24.01 -1.88 -8.15
C PRO A 155 -25.07 -2.00 -7.05
N LYS A 156 -25.07 -3.12 -6.32
CA LYS A 156 -26.01 -3.38 -5.21
C LYS A 156 -25.53 -2.79 -3.87
N SER A 157 -24.26 -2.40 -3.76
CA SER A 157 -23.72 -1.78 -2.57
C SER A 157 -24.00 -0.26 -2.57
N PRO A 158 -24.06 0.40 -1.40
CA PRO A 158 -24.13 1.85 -1.31
C PRO A 158 -22.85 2.53 -1.80
N TYR A 159 -21.69 1.91 -1.60
CA TYR A 159 -20.42 2.43 -2.06
C TYR A 159 -20.14 2.18 -3.52
N LYS A 160 -20.79 1.25 -4.24
CA LYS A 160 -20.59 1.06 -5.70
C LYS A 160 -19.19 0.64 -6.18
N TYR A 161 -18.08 1.05 -5.56
CA TYR A 161 -16.72 0.69 -5.97
C TYR A 161 -15.94 0.18 -4.76
N PHE A 162 -15.45 -1.06 -4.87
CA PHE A 162 -14.68 -1.74 -3.83
C PHE A 162 -13.24 -1.96 -4.30
N TYR A 163 -12.29 -1.32 -3.64
CA TYR A 163 -10.86 -1.35 -3.94
C TYR A 163 -10.15 -2.24 -2.94
N VAL A 164 -9.31 -3.14 -3.44
CA VAL A 164 -8.52 -4.07 -2.65
C VAL A 164 -7.07 -3.95 -3.09
N CYS A 165 -6.14 -3.72 -2.16
CA CYS A 165 -4.71 -3.87 -2.39
C CYS A 165 -4.14 -4.90 -1.41
N GLN A 166 -3.41 -5.88 -1.91
CA GLN A 166 -2.69 -6.86 -1.11
C GLN A 166 -1.18 -6.59 -1.16
N TYR A 167 -0.53 -6.72 -0.01
CA TYR A 167 0.87 -6.31 0.21
C TYR A 167 1.70 -7.49 0.67
N CYS A 168 2.77 -7.82 -0.03
CA CYS A 168 3.56 -9.02 0.23
C CYS A 168 5.04 -8.66 0.39
N PRO A 169 5.77 -9.20 1.40
CA PRO A 169 5.29 -9.71 2.68
C PRO A 169 4.18 -8.89 3.36
N ALA A 170 3.34 -9.55 4.15
CA ALA A 170 2.39 -8.90 5.04
C ALA A 170 3.10 -7.94 6.02
N GLY A 171 2.51 -6.76 6.21
CA GLY A 171 2.94 -5.82 7.23
C GLY A 171 2.22 -6.01 8.56
N ASN A 172 2.24 -4.97 9.38
CA ASN A 172 1.43 -4.86 10.60
C ASN A 172 1.59 -6.03 11.57
N LEU A 173 2.83 -6.49 11.78
CA LEU A 173 3.13 -7.43 12.86
C LEU A 173 2.87 -6.75 14.21
N ASP A 174 2.11 -7.40 15.09
CA ASP A 174 1.70 -6.85 16.39
C ASP A 174 2.89 -6.30 17.20
N SER A 175 4.03 -6.98 17.16
CA SER A 175 5.23 -6.60 17.91
C SER A 175 5.96 -5.37 17.37
N THR A 176 5.70 -4.95 16.12
CA THR A 176 6.43 -3.85 15.48
C THR A 176 5.51 -2.85 14.77
N MET A 177 4.20 -2.90 15.04
CA MET A 177 3.22 -2.05 14.35
C MET A 177 3.44 -0.55 14.61
N SER A 178 3.93 -0.18 15.80
CA SER A 178 4.29 1.20 16.14
C SER A 178 5.58 1.68 15.48
N THR A 179 6.36 0.79 14.86
CA THR A 179 7.62 1.07 14.17
C THR A 179 7.64 0.39 12.78
N PRO A 180 6.81 0.84 11.82
CA PRO A 180 6.62 0.16 10.53
C PRO A 180 7.88 0.13 9.64
N TYR A 181 8.91 0.90 10.00
CA TYR A 181 10.22 0.92 9.38
C TYR A 181 11.26 1.28 10.44
N LYS A 182 12.55 1.11 10.16
CA LYS A 182 13.62 1.52 11.07
C LYS A 182 14.03 2.95 10.78
N THR A 183 14.09 3.80 11.80
CA THR A 183 14.49 5.21 11.65
C THR A 183 15.97 5.38 11.40
N GLY A 184 16.33 6.35 10.57
CA GLY A 184 17.69 6.78 10.30
C GLY A 184 17.86 7.41 8.92
N PRO A 185 19.09 7.76 8.52
CA PRO A 185 19.34 8.33 7.19
C PRO A 185 18.84 7.40 6.09
N LYS A 186 18.25 7.98 5.03
CA LYS A 186 17.68 7.21 3.92
C LYS A 186 18.72 6.23 3.37
N CYS A 187 18.30 4.98 3.15
CA CYS A 187 19.14 3.89 2.65
C CYS A 187 20.38 3.53 3.50
N ALA A 188 20.48 3.93 4.77
CA ALA A 188 21.66 3.59 5.57
C ALA A 188 21.85 2.07 5.78
N ASP A 189 20.79 1.27 5.67
CA ASP A 189 20.86 -0.20 5.73
C ASP A 189 21.03 -0.85 4.33
N CYS A 190 21.11 -0.06 3.25
CA CYS A 190 21.24 -0.52 1.87
C CYS A 190 22.07 0.45 0.98
N PRO A 191 23.28 0.85 1.39
CA PRO A 191 24.03 1.94 0.74
C PRO A 191 24.37 1.68 -0.73
N THR A 192 24.51 0.42 -1.13
CA THR A 192 24.82 0.00 -2.51
C THR A 192 23.60 -0.37 -3.34
N ALA A 193 22.40 -0.36 -2.73
CA ALA A 193 21.14 -0.77 -3.34
C ALA A 193 20.04 0.24 -3.01
N CYS A 194 20.30 1.50 -3.35
CA CYS A 194 19.43 2.63 -3.05
C CYS A 194 18.92 3.29 -4.34
N ASP A 195 17.61 3.39 -4.49
CA ASP A 195 16.94 4.14 -5.54
C ASP A 195 16.16 5.32 -4.93
N ASN A 196 16.79 6.49 -4.98
CA ASN A 196 16.22 7.75 -4.50
C ASN A 196 15.68 7.62 -3.05
N GLY A 197 16.45 7.03 -2.13
CA GLY A 197 16.04 6.87 -0.73
C GLY A 197 15.17 5.65 -0.42
N LEU A 198 14.95 4.74 -1.38
CA LEU A 198 14.32 3.44 -1.17
C LEU A 198 15.31 2.31 -1.45
N CYS A 199 15.37 1.31 -0.58
CA CYS A 199 16.19 0.11 -0.75
C CYS A 199 15.64 -0.78 -1.89
N THR A 200 16.53 -1.42 -2.66
CA THR A 200 16.14 -2.32 -3.77
C THR A 200 16.64 -3.76 -3.58
N ASN A 201 17.41 -4.02 -2.52
CA ASN A 201 17.94 -5.32 -2.12
C ASN A 201 16.97 -6.06 -1.19
N TYR A 202 15.80 -6.49 -1.69
CA TYR A 202 14.86 -7.29 -0.93
C TYR A 202 15.35 -8.74 -0.74
N CYS A 203 15.00 -9.37 0.38
CA CYS A 203 15.23 -10.80 0.60
C CYS A 203 14.14 -11.63 -0.11
N PRO A 204 14.49 -12.61 -0.97
CA PRO A 204 13.50 -13.45 -1.66
C PRO A 204 12.91 -14.56 -0.79
N TYR A 205 13.29 -14.62 0.48
CA TYR A 205 12.82 -15.60 1.45
C TYR A 205 12.05 -14.92 2.58
N GLN A 206 11.22 -15.68 3.27
CA GLN A 206 10.62 -15.30 4.54
C GLN A 206 11.08 -16.23 5.65
N ASP A 207 11.14 -15.68 6.86
CA ASP A 207 11.21 -16.46 8.09
C ASP A 207 9.80 -16.90 8.49
N LEU A 208 9.66 -18.17 8.89
CA LEU A 208 8.39 -18.71 9.41
C LEU A 208 8.17 -18.33 10.87
N TYR A 209 9.23 -17.97 11.59
CA TYR A 209 9.19 -17.66 13.02
C TYR A 209 9.69 -16.23 13.27
N SER A 210 8.97 -15.49 14.11
CA SER A 210 9.29 -14.09 14.44
C SER A 210 10.62 -13.91 15.19
N ASN A 211 11.09 -14.96 15.87
CA ASN A 211 12.34 -14.95 16.64
C ASN A 211 13.55 -15.50 15.87
N CYS A 212 13.47 -15.70 14.56
CA CYS A 212 14.58 -16.26 13.76
C CYS A 212 15.94 -15.56 13.96
N LYS A 213 15.94 -14.25 14.25
CA LYS A 213 17.15 -13.49 14.59
C LYS A 213 17.92 -14.07 15.79
N THR A 214 17.25 -14.69 16.77
CA THR A 214 17.92 -15.34 17.91
C THR A 214 18.63 -16.63 17.52
N TYR A 215 18.29 -17.21 16.38
CA TYR A 215 18.82 -18.49 15.91
C TYR A 215 19.85 -18.36 14.78
N ALA A 216 20.24 -17.15 14.41
CA ALA A 216 21.15 -16.90 13.28
C ALA A 216 22.46 -17.70 13.36
N SER A 217 23.05 -17.87 14.55
CA SER A 217 24.28 -18.65 14.76
C SER A 217 24.12 -20.14 14.48
N TYR A 218 22.89 -20.65 14.45
CA TYR A 218 22.57 -22.07 14.28
C TYR A 218 22.15 -22.46 12.86
N CYS A 219 22.08 -21.49 11.93
CA CYS A 219 21.69 -21.70 10.54
C CYS A 219 22.49 -22.80 9.83
N ASN A 220 23.76 -22.97 10.19
CA ASN A 220 24.65 -23.98 9.61
C ASN A 220 24.72 -25.28 10.43
N THR A 221 24.13 -25.29 11.63
CA THR A 221 24.18 -26.44 12.56
C THR A 221 22.92 -27.28 12.47
N PHE A 222 21.74 -26.65 12.39
CA PHE A 222 20.46 -27.34 12.41
C PHE A 222 19.67 -27.05 11.14
N PRO A 223 19.49 -28.06 10.24
CA PRO A 223 18.74 -27.89 8.99
C PRO A 223 17.32 -27.36 9.21
N THR A 224 16.66 -27.77 10.30
CA THR A 224 15.32 -27.29 10.66
C THR A 224 15.26 -25.78 10.95
N ILE A 225 16.31 -25.22 11.57
CA ILE A 225 16.43 -23.77 11.76
C ILE A 225 16.64 -23.09 10.41
N ARG A 226 17.51 -23.63 9.55
CA ARG A 226 17.72 -23.08 8.21
C ARG A 226 16.44 -23.05 7.39
N ASP A 227 15.63 -24.10 7.49
CA ASP A 227 14.38 -24.22 6.74
C ASP A 227 13.27 -23.32 7.30
N GLY A 228 13.23 -23.14 8.62
CA GLY A 228 12.29 -22.23 9.29
C GLY A 228 12.68 -20.76 9.29
N CYS A 229 13.97 -20.45 9.11
CA CYS A 229 14.55 -19.11 9.18
C CYS A 229 15.32 -18.76 7.91
N LYS A 230 14.76 -19.09 6.74
CA LYS A 230 15.46 -18.96 5.46
C LYS A 230 15.92 -17.54 5.18
N ALA A 231 15.13 -16.52 5.53
CA ALA A 231 15.55 -15.14 5.33
C ALA A 231 16.75 -14.81 6.21
N THR A 232 16.64 -15.06 7.52
CA THR A 232 17.75 -14.86 8.46
C THR A 232 19.02 -15.65 8.08
N CYS A 233 18.87 -16.86 7.56
CA CYS A 233 19.99 -17.75 7.27
C CYS A 233 20.64 -17.54 5.90
N LEU A 234 19.88 -17.09 4.88
CA LEU A 234 20.35 -17.05 3.49
C LEU A 234 20.53 -15.62 2.96
N CYS A 235 19.87 -14.63 3.54
CA CYS A 235 19.99 -13.24 3.14
C CYS A 235 21.04 -12.53 4.00
N THR A 236 22.17 -12.18 3.40
CA THR A 236 23.31 -11.56 4.11
C THR A 236 23.39 -10.05 3.89
N ASN A 237 22.98 -9.59 2.71
CA ASN A 237 23.11 -8.20 2.28
C ASN A 237 21.75 -7.61 1.87
N GLN A 238 20.65 -8.29 2.16
CA GLN A 238 19.29 -7.87 1.81
C GLN A 238 18.55 -7.36 3.04
N ILE A 239 17.52 -6.56 2.81
CA ILE A 239 16.56 -6.17 3.85
C ILE A 239 15.67 -7.38 4.16
N ILE A 240 15.59 -7.73 5.45
CA ILE A 240 14.77 -8.81 6.04
C ILE A 240 13.83 -8.20 7.06
#